data_AF-H2CZU4-F1
#
_entry.id   AF-H2CZU4-F1
#
_cell.length_a   1.000
_cell.length_b   1.000
_cell.length_c   1.000
_cell.angle_alpha   90.00
_cell.angle_beta   90.00
_cell.angle_gamma   90.00
#
_symmetry.space_group_name_H-M   'P 1'
#
loop_
_entity.id
_entity.type
_entity.pdbx_description
1 polymer ?
#
loop_
_entity_poly.entity_id
_entity_poly.type
_entity_poly.pdbx_seq_one_letter_code
_entity_poly.pdbx_strand_id
1 'polypeptide(L)'
;DNVVGHTMIIGSTGSGKSTFISFLIANLLTKYDMSVVALDRMNGLEIMTDFFEGQYNTANTDGGFYINPFSLKDSEENRQFLANWIKFMLNIDSDNQQDNKASQSIDKVIRDTYNYMGDQKNQINLLEIAKNLGSSEQDFNEILKSQGEKIYFKNFQDCLDFSNIPLSVINMDAFANDKKLMGLIAMYLFHKLFFEAKEHNKPFFYSLMKLKTTLCIL
;
A
#
# COMPACT_ATOMS: atom_id res chain seq x y z
N ASP A 1 13.40 0.88 -24.72
CA ASP A 1 13.93 0.81 -23.35
C ASP A 1 13.46 1.99 -22.52
N ASN A 2 12.41 1.79 -21.71
CA ASN A 2 11.99 2.80 -20.73
C ASN A 2 12.80 2.56 -19.45
N VAL A 3 13.78 3.43 -19.18
CA VAL A 3 14.58 3.39 -17.95
C VAL A 3 13.81 4.11 -16.84
N VAL A 4 13.62 3.43 -15.70
CA VAL A 4 12.94 3.97 -14.51
C VAL A 4 13.82 5.04 -13.86
N GLY A 5 13.24 6.19 -13.50
CA GLY A 5 13.94 7.41 -13.07
C GLY A 5 14.17 7.49 -11.56
N HIS A 6 14.69 6.43 -10.93
CA HIS A 6 14.93 6.42 -9.48
C HIS A 6 15.86 7.56 -9.04
N THR A 7 15.41 8.36 -8.07
CA THR A 7 16.13 9.55 -7.59
C THR A 7 16.20 9.56 -6.07
N MET A 8 17.37 9.84 -5.50
CA MET A 8 17.55 10.02 -4.05
C MET A 8 17.92 11.47 -3.74
N ILE A 9 17.18 12.11 -2.83
CA ILE A 9 17.39 13.50 -2.40
C ILE A 9 17.84 13.47 -0.94
N ILE A 10 19.00 14.08 -0.66
CA ILE A 10 19.61 14.13 0.68
C ILE A 10 19.76 15.58 1.10
N GLY A 11 19.43 15.86 2.35
CA GLY A 11 19.56 17.20 2.92
C GLY A 11 19.25 17.23 4.41
N SER A 12 19.81 18.19 5.14
CA SER A 12 19.51 18.41 6.55
C SER A 12 18.08 18.88 6.76
N THR A 13 17.61 18.88 8.02
CA THR A 13 16.33 19.52 8.37
C THR A 13 16.38 21.00 8.00
N GLY A 14 15.33 21.51 7.35
CA GLY A 14 15.27 22.90 6.89
C GLY A 14 15.98 23.19 5.56
N SER A 15 16.63 22.22 4.92
CA SER A 15 17.35 22.43 3.65
C SER A 15 16.45 22.57 2.41
N GLY A 16 15.13 22.66 2.58
CA GLY A 16 14.17 22.79 1.46
C GLY A 16 13.79 21.49 0.75
N LYS A 17 14.01 20.30 1.34
CA LYS A 17 13.63 19.01 0.72
C LYS A 17 12.15 18.95 0.34
N SER A 18 11.25 19.27 1.28
CA SER A 18 9.80 19.26 1.03
C SER A 18 9.43 20.26 -0.05
N THR A 19 10.01 21.47 -0.03
CA THR A 19 9.81 22.48 -1.06
C THR A 19 10.22 21.99 -2.45
N PHE A 20 11.36 21.30 -2.57
CA PHE A 20 11.83 20.73 -3.83
C PHE A 20 10.92 19.58 -4.32
N ILE A 21 10.47 18.70 -3.41
CA ILE A 21 9.50 17.66 -3.73
C ILE A 21 8.18 18.26 -4.21
N SER A 22 7.65 19.27 -3.52
CA SER A 22 6.44 19.97 -3.95
C SER A 22 6.61 20.62 -5.31
N PHE A 23 7.77 21.22 -5.59
CA PHE A 23 8.08 21.76 -6.91
C PHE A 23 8.08 20.67 -8.01
N LEU A 24 8.65 19.50 -7.74
CA LEU A 24 8.62 18.37 -8.66
C LEU A 24 7.19 17.89 -8.90
N ILE A 25 6.44 17.60 -7.84
CA ILE A 25 5.04 17.15 -7.92
C ILE A 25 4.20 18.16 -8.70
N ALA A 26 4.34 19.45 -8.43
CA ALA A 26 3.63 20.50 -9.15
C ALA A 26 3.94 20.49 -10.66
N ASN A 27 5.21 20.33 -11.04
CA ASN A 27 5.58 20.22 -12.46
C ASN A 27 5.06 18.94 -13.10
N LEU A 28 5.03 17.84 -12.36
CA LEU A 28 4.57 16.55 -12.83
C LEU A 28 3.06 16.59 -13.12
N LEU A 29 2.26 17.04 -12.16
CA LEU A 29 0.80 17.14 -12.26
C LEU A 29 0.34 18.16 -13.33
N THR A 30 1.14 19.20 -13.60
CA THR A 30 0.78 20.22 -14.60
C THR A 30 1.17 19.87 -16.02
N LYS A 31 2.15 18.98 -16.22
CA LYS A 31 2.71 18.67 -17.55
C LYS A 31 2.37 17.28 -18.05
N TYR A 32 2.06 16.35 -17.16
CA TYR A 32 1.84 14.95 -17.50
C TYR A 32 0.54 14.45 -16.90
N ASP A 33 -0.18 13.62 -17.65
CA ASP A 33 -1.28 12.84 -17.10
C ASP A 33 -0.70 11.64 -16.33
N MET A 34 -0.47 11.82 -15.03
CA MET A 34 0.17 10.82 -14.18
C MET A 34 -0.42 10.78 -12.78
N SER A 35 -0.26 9.64 -12.12
CA SER A 35 -0.69 9.45 -10.73
C SER A 35 0.48 9.68 -9.79
N VAL A 36 0.27 10.46 -8.74
CA VAL A 36 1.27 10.83 -7.75
C VAL A 36 0.87 10.30 -6.38
N VAL A 37 1.75 9.52 -5.77
CA VAL A 37 1.65 9.12 -4.37
C VAL A 37 2.84 9.65 -3.60
N ALA A 38 2.60 10.35 -2.51
CA ALA A 38 3.66 10.80 -1.60
C ALA A 38 3.41 10.34 -0.17
N LEU A 39 4.46 9.80 0.46
CA LEU A 39 4.49 9.52 1.89
C LEU A 39 5.13 10.70 2.60
N ASP A 40 4.30 11.45 3.32
CA ASP A 40 4.67 12.69 3.98
C ASP A 40 5.02 12.48 5.47
N ARG A 41 5.77 13.45 6.00
CA ARG A 41 6.20 13.55 7.38
C ARG A 41 6.02 14.99 7.84
N MET A 42 5.52 15.17 9.07
CA MET A 42 5.35 16.48 9.70
C MET A 42 4.48 17.45 8.88
N ASN A 43 3.51 16.92 8.12
CA ASN A 43 2.61 17.71 7.27
C ASN A 43 3.31 18.61 6.24
N GLY A 44 4.49 18.20 5.76
CA GLY A 44 5.27 18.99 4.81
C GLY A 44 4.61 19.17 3.44
N LEU A 45 3.64 18.32 3.08
CA LEU A 45 2.95 18.34 1.79
C LEU A 45 1.45 18.67 1.88
N GLU A 46 0.90 18.86 3.08
CA GLU A 46 -0.55 19.07 3.31
C GLU A 46 -1.09 20.26 2.47
N ILE A 47 -0.52 21.45 2.65
CA ILE A 47 -0.94 22.67 1.94
C ILE A 47 -0.85 22.52 0.40
N MET A 48 0.19 21.83 -0.09
CA MET A 48 0.34 21.59 -1.53
C MET A 48 -0.72 20.62 -2.04
N THR A 49 -1.04 19.60 -1.25
CA THR A 49 -2.07 18.63 -1.58
C THR A 49 -3.42 19.31 -1.73
N ASP A 50 -3.80 20.16 -0.77
CA ASP A 50 -5.03 20.96 -0.82
C ASP A 50 -5.07 21.88 -2.04
N PHE A 51 -3.95 22.54 -2.37
CA PHE A 51 -3.85 23.44 -3.53
C PHE A 51 -4.12 22.73 -4.87
N PHE A 52 -3.71 21.47 -4.99
CA PHE A 52 -3.95 20.63 -6.17
C PHE A 52 -5.27 19.85 -6.11
N GLU A 53 -6.14 20.14 -5.13
CA GLU A 53 -7.38 19.39 -4.87
C GLU A 53 -7.11 17.88 -4.74
N GLY A 54 -5.93 17.54 -4.20
CA GLY A 54 -5.50 16.18 -3.95
C GLY A 54 -6.10 15.63 -2.66
N GLN A 55 -5.88 14.34 -2.43
CA GLN A 55 -6.32 13.66 -1.23
C GLN A 55 -5.19 13.59 -0.20
N TYR A 56 -5.30 14.33 0.90
CA TYR A 56 -4.39 14.23 2.03
C TYR A 56 -4.94 13.27 3.09
N ASN A 57 -4.33 12.09 3.21
CA ASN A 57 -4.78 11.02 4.09
C ASN A 57 -4.06 11.09 5.44
N THR A 58 -4.79 11.44 6.49
CA THR A 58 -4.33 11.38 7.88
C THR A 58 -4.83 10.09 8.55
N ALA A 59 -4.10 9.54 9.50
CA ALA A 59 -4.52 8.30 10.15
C ALA A 59 -5.62 8.46 11.22
N ASN A 60 -5.86 9.69 11.70
CA ASN A 60 -6.53 9.96 12.96
C ASN A 60 -7.89 10.67 12.84
N THR A 61 -8.42 10.92 11.64
CA THR A 61 -9.71 11.61 11.45
C THR A 61 -10.70 10.78 10.65
N ASP A 62 -11.99 11.09 10.76
CA ASP A 62 -13.02 10.54 9.87
C ASP A 62 -12.67 10.89 8.41
N GLY A 63 -12.58 9.88 7.55
CA GLY A 63 -11.98 10.00 6.21
C GLY A 63 -10.48 9.66 6.15
N GLY A 64 -9.92 9.09 7.23
CA GLY A 64 -8.50 8.78 7.33
C GLY A 64 -7.98 7.69 6.39
N PHE A 65 -6.67 7.41 6.49
CA PHE A 65 -5.98 6.42 5.66
C PHE A 65 -6.45 4.98 5.93
N TYR A 66 -6.85 4.26 4.88
CA TYR A 66 -7.13 2.82 4.91
C TYR A 66 -6.81 2.18 3.56
N ILE A 67 -6.42 0.91 3.58
CA ILE A 67 -6.12 0.15 2.37
C ILE A 67 -6.90 -1.15 2.36
N ASN A 68 -7.27 -1.59 1.17
CA ASN A 68 -7.83 -2.91 0.94
C ASN A 68 -7.05 -3.63 -0.15
N PRO A 69 -6.05 -4.46 0.20
CA PRO A 69 -5.38 -5.34 -0.76
C PRO A 69 -6.32 -6.26 -1.52
N PHE A 70 -7.44 -6.68 -0.93
CA PHE A 70 -8.43 -7.56 -1.56
C PHE A 70 -9.36 -6.81 -2.55
N SER A 71 -9.18 -5.49 -2.72
CA SER A 71 -9.85 -4.72 -3.78
C SER A 71 -9.17 -4.85 -5.14
N LEU A 72 -7.95 -5.42 -5.19
CA LEU A 72 -7.22 -5.65 -6.43
C LEU A 72 -7.99 -6.61 -7.34
N LYS A 73 -7.87 -6.39 -8.66
CA LYS A 73 -8.45 -7.27 -9.69
C LYS A 73 -8.00 -8.72 -9.49
N ASP A 74 -8.92 -9.66 -9.64
CA ASP A 74 -8.58 -11.08 -9.55
C ASP A 74 -7.65 -11.48 -10.70
N SER A 75 -6.40 -11.81 -10.38
CA SER A 75 -5.37 -12.29 -11.30
C SER A 75 -4.33 -13.12 -10.54
N GLU A 76 -3.60 -13.98 -11.24
CA GLU A 76 -2.55 -14.79 -10.61
C GLU A 76 -1.47 -13.92 -9.93
N GLU A 77 -1.09 -12.80 -10.57
CA GLU A 77 -0.12 -11.84 -10.02
C GLU A 77 -0.63 -11.21 -8.71
N ASN A 78 -1.90 -10.79 -8.66
CA ASN A 78 -2.49 -10.21 -7.45
C ASN A 78 -2.73 -11.25 -6.36
N ARG A 79 -3.14 -12.48 -6.70
CA ARG A 79 -3.28 -13.58 -5.73
C ARG A 79 -1.93 -13.93 -5.09
N GLN A 80 -0.86 -14.01 -5.89
CA GLN A 80 0.48 -14.28 -5.38
C GLN A 80 0.98 -13.14 -4.47
N PHE A 81 0.72 -11.88 -4.86
CA PHE A 81 1.00 -10.73 -4.00
C PHE A 81 0.26 -10.83 -2.67
N LEU A 82 -1.04 -11.13 -2.67
CA LEU A 82 -1.84 -11.27 -1.45
C LEU A 82 -1.31 -12.36 -0.53
N ALA A 83 -0.93 -13.51 -1.08
CA ALA A 83 -0.32 -14.59 -0.31
C ALA A 83 0.98 -14.12 0.37
N ASN A 84 1.86 -13.44 -0.36
CA ASN A 84 3.10 -12.90 0.18
C ASN A 84 2.87 -11.80 1.22
N TRP A 85 1.87 -10.95 1.00
CA TRP A 85 1.47 -9.89 1.93
C TRP A 85 0.97 -10.47 3.25
N ILE A 86 0.18 -11.54 3.21
CA ILE A 86 -0.27 -12.28 4.39
C ILE A 86 0.88 -13.02 5.07
N LYS A 87 1.79 -13.67 4.32
CA LYS A 87 2.98 -14.31 4.90
C LYS A 87 3.84 -13.31 5.67
N PHE A 88 4.05 -12.10 5.12
CA PHE A 88 4.72 -11.01 5.82
C PHE A 88 3.95 -10.56 7.07
N MET A 89 2.62 -10.46 6.99
CA MET A 89 1.75 -10.18 8.14
C MET A 89 1.86 -11.25 9.24
N LEU A 90 2.13 -12.50 8.89
CA LEU A 90 2.26 -13.62 9.82
C LEU A 90 3.70 -13.92 10.26
N ASN A 91 4.69 -13.16 9.74
CA ASN A 91 6.13 -13.44 9.91
C ASN A 91 6.56 -14.82 9.40
N ILE A 92 5.92 -15.32 8.35
CA ILE A 92 6.28 -16.58 7.69
C ILE A 92 7.44 -16.29 6.73
N ASP A 93 8.59 -16.89 6.97
CA ASP A 93 9.73 -16.81 6.07
C ASP A 93 9.68 -17.97 5.06
N SER A 94 9.48 -17.65 3.78
CA SER A 94 9.35 -18.69 2.75
C SER A 94 10.64 -19.43 2.44
N ASP A 95 11.79 -18.89 2.86
CA ASP A 95 13.09 -19.55 2.72
C ASP A 95 13.43 -20.43 3.94
N ASN A 96 12.66 -20.33 5.02
CA ASN A 96 12.79 -21.15 6.20
C ASN A 96 12.05 -22.48 6.03
N GLN A 97 12.78 -23.61 6.11
CA GLN A 97 12.19 -24.94 5.96
C GLN A 97 11.08 -25.24 6.98
N GLN A 98 11.13 -24.64 8.17
CA GLN A 98 10.10 -24.82 9.20
C GLN A 98 8.76 -24.19 8.80
N ASP A 99 8.81 -23.12 8.01
CA ASP A 99 7.66 -22.32 7.60
C ASP A 99 7.05 -22.77 6.27
N ASN A 100 7.72 -23.68 5.53
CA ASN A 100 7.26 -24.16 4.23
C ASN A 100 5.81 -24.67 4.22
N LYS A 101 5.40 -25.40 5.26
CA LYS A 101 4.02 -25.89 5.38
C LYS A 101 3.03 -24.75 5.55
N ALA A 102 3.34 -23.80 6.44
CA ALA A 102 2.51 -22.61 6.65
C ALA A 102 2.42 -21.77 5.36
N SER A 103 3.54 -21.54 4.68
CA SER A 103 3.61 -20.83 3.40
C SER A 103 2.69 -21.46 2.34
N GLN A 104 2.75 -22.79 2.19
CA GLN A 104 1.88 -23.54 1.27
C GLN A 104 0.40 -23.48 1.68
N SER A 105 0.10 -23.51 2.98
CA SER A 105 -1.26 -23.32 3.51
C SER A 105 -1.81 -21.94 3.14
N ILE A 106 -0.99 -20.88 3.25
CA ILE A 106 -1.39 -19.52 2.84
C ILE A 106 -1.62 -19.41 1.33
N ASP A 107 -0.75 -19.99 0.51
CA ASP A 107 -0.94 -19.98 -0.95
C ASP A 107 -2.25 -20.71 -1.34
N LYS A 108 -2.49 -21.86 -0.71
CA LYS A 108 -3.69 -22.65 -0.94
C LYS A 108 -4.95 -21.90 -0.50
N VAL A 109 -4.98 -21.32 0.70
CA VAL A 109 -6.20 -20.66 1.20
C VAL A 109 -6.58 -19.46 0.35
N ILE A 110 -5.60 -18.68 -0.13
CA ILE A 110 -5.87 -17.55 -1.02
C ILE A 110 -6.48 -18.05 -2.32
N ARG A 111 -5.84 -19.02 -2.98
CA ARG A 111 -6.34 -19.58 -4.23
C ARG A 111 -7.75 -20.18 -4.07
N ASP A 112 -7.96 -20.97 -3.04
CA ASP A 112 -9.24 -21.66 -2.80
C ASP A 112 -10.35 -20.64 -2.46
N THR A 113 -10.05 -19.59 -1.70
CA THR A 113 -10.99 -18.51 -1.38
C THR A 113 -11.45 -17.79 -2.65
N TYR A 114 -10.52 -17.37 -3.51
CA TYR A 114 -10.87 -16.69 -4.76
C TYR A 114 -11.60 -17.63 -5.75
N ASN A 115 -11.22 -18.90 -5.82
CA ASN A 115 -11.92 -19.88 -6.66
C ASN A 115 -13.38 -20.13 -6.23
N TYR A 116 -13.65 -20.10 -4.92
CA TYR A 116 -14.99 -20.31 -4.37
C TYR A 116 -15.86 -19.05 -4.50
N MET A 117 -15.30 -17.87 -4.25
CA MET A 117 -16.06 -16.62 -4.15
C MET A 117 -16.23 -15.91 -5.50
N GLY A 118 -15.39 -16.21 -6.50
CA GLY A 118 -15.43 -15.57 -7.82
C GLY A 118 -15.21 -14.04 -7.77
N ASP A 119 -15.75 -13.31 -8.75
CA ASP A 119 -15.63 -11.84 -8.86
C ASP A 119 -16.53 -11.05 -7.87
N GLN A 120 -16.93 -11.65 -6.75
CA GLN A 120 -17.79 -10.97 -5.79
C GLN A 120 -17.02 -9.86 -5.06
N LYS A 121 -17.16 -8.64 -5.58
CA LYS A 121 -16.57 -7.43 -5.00
C LYS A 121 -16.94 -7.30 -3.51
N ASN A 122 -15.99 -6.84 -2.71
CA ASN A 122 -16.17 -6.48 -1.30
C ASN A 122 -16.57 -7.64 -0.38
N GLN A 123 -16.13 -8.87 -0.65
CA GLN A 123 -16.38 -10.00 0.23
C GLN A 123 -15.14 -10.64 0.82
N ILE A 124 -14.01 -10.57 0.12
CA ILE A 124 -12.75 -11.13 0.61
C ILE A 124 -12.06 -10.09 1.49
N ASN A 125 -11.73 -10.48 2.72
CA ASN A 125 -10.95 -9.69 3.67
C ASN A 125 -10.15 -10.63 4.59
N LEU A 126 -9.39 -10.07 5.52
CA LEU A 126 -8.58 -10.85 6.48
C LEU A 126 -9.40 -11.83 7.33
N LEU A 127 -10.65 -11.49 7.68
CA LEU A 127 -11.50 -12.36 8.50
C LEU A 127 -11.94 -13.59 7.69
N GLU A 128 -12.27 -13.42 6.41
CA GLU A 128 -12.63 -14.54 5.54
C GLU A 128 -11.41 -15.46 5.28
N ILE A 129 -10.22 -14.88 5.10
CA ILE A 129 -8.99 -15.69 5.01
C ILE A 129 -8.75 -16.47 6.31
N ALA A 130 -8.90 -15.84 7.47
CA ALA A 130 -8.76 -16.51 8.77
C ALA A 130 -9.78 -17.63 8.97
N LYS A 131 -10.99 -17.49 8.44
CA LYS A 131 -12.02 -18.54 8.49
C LYS A 131 -11.66 -19.72 7.58
N ASN A 132 -11.14 -19.45 6.39
CA ASN A 132 -10.82 -20.47 5.38
C ASN A 132 -9.50 -21.22 5.67
N LEU A 133 -8.59 -20.64 6.48
CA LEU A 133 -7.37 -21.32 6.92
C LEU A 133 -7.65 -22.57 7.76
N GLY A 134 -8.80 -22.60 8.44
CA GLY A 134 -9.21 -23.72 9.29
C GLY A 134 -8.54 -23.74 10.65
N SER A 135 -8.94 -24.68 11.51
CA SER A 135 -8.57 -24.72 12.93
C SER A 135 -7.16 -25.24 13.23
N SER A 136 -6.44 -25.82 12.26
CA SER A 136 -5.07 -26.31 12.46
C SER A 136 -4.04 -25.18 12.61
N GLU A 137 -4.42 -23.95 12.30
CA GLU A 137 -3.54 -22.77 12.25
C GLU A 137 -4.12 -21.67 13.17
N GLN A 138 -4.53 -22.05 14.39
CA GLN A 138 -5.24 -21.17 15.34
C GLN A 138 -4.51 -19.85 15.61
N ASP A 139 -3.19 -19.89 15.80
CA ASP A 139 -2.37 -18.69 16.06
C ASP A 139 -2.45 -17.69 14.89
N PHE A 140 -2.38 -18.18 13.64
CA PHE A 140 -2.51 -17.32 12.46
C PHE A 140 -3.92 -16.75 12.34
N ASN A 141 -4.95 -17.53 12.64
CA ASN A 141 -6.33 -17.05 12.59
C ASN A 141 -6.57 -15.89 13.57
N GLU A 142 -6.02 -15.98 14.79
CA GLU A 142 -6.14 -14.92 15.78
C GLU A 142 -5.42 -13.64 15.32
N ILE A 143 -4.23 -13.78 14.76
CA ILE A 143 -3.48 -12.64 14.20
C ILE A 143 -4.27 -11.99 13.06
N LEU A 144 -4.76 -12.77 12.09
CA LEU A 144 -5.50 -12.25 10.93
C LEU A 144 -6.79 -11.55 11.36
N LYS A 145 -7.53 -12.11 12.32
CA LYS A 145 -8.73 -11.47 12.88
C LYS A 145 -8.37 -10.14 13.56
N SER A 146 -7.36 -10.15 14.43
CA SER A 146 -6.90 -8.95 15.13
C SER A 146 -6.42 -7.86 14.17
N GLN A 147 -5.70 -8.21 13.09
CA GLN A 147 -5.29 -7.24 12.07
C GLN A 147 -6.50 -6.74 11.26
N GLY A 148 -7.43 -7.62 10.89
CA GLY A 148 -8.62 -7.26 10.11
C GLY A 148 -9.57 -6.29 10.80
N GLU A 149 -9.56 -6.23 12.14
CA GLU A 149 -10.34 -5.25 12.91
C GLU A 149 -9.70 -3.86 12.97
N LYS A 150 -8.42 -3.73 12.61
CA LYS A 150 -7.74 -2.43 12.59
C LYS A 150 -8.40 -1.51 11.57
N ILE A 151 -8.50 -0.23 11.92
CA ILE A 151 -9.12 0.81 11.07
C ILE A 151 -8.52 0.87 9.65
N TYR A 152 -7.25 0.48 9.51
CA TYR A 152 -6.52 0.50 8.24
C TYR A 152 -6.92 -0.62 7.27
N PHE A 153 -7.46 -1.74 7.76
CA PHE A 153 -7.73 -2.94 6.95
C PHE A 153 -9.20 -3.39 6.95
N LYS A 154 -10.03 -2.83 7.85
CA LYS A 154 -11.43 -3.26 8.01
C LYS A 154 -12.36 -2.84 6.87
N ASN A 155 -11.97 -1.83 6.08
CA ASN A 155 -12.80 -1.28 5.02
C ASN A 155 -12.64 -2.10 3.72
N PHE A 156 -13.74 -2.34 3.02
CA PHE A 156 -13.72 -2.98 1.70
C PHE A 156 -13.38 -2.01 0.56
N GLN A 157 -13.50 -0.71 0.80
CA GLN A 157 -13.05 0.31 -0.13
C GLN A 157 -11.55 0.53 0.08
N ASP A 158 -10.88 0.98 -0.98
CA ASP A 158 -9.50 1.45 -0.89
C ASP A 158 -9.49 2.98 -0.97
N CYS A 159 -8.72 3.65 -0.11
CA CYS A 159 -8.67 5.11 -0.12
C CYS A 159 -7.83 5.66 -1.28
N LEU A 160 -7.09 4.82 -2.00
CA LEU A 160 -6.25 5.21 -3.12
C LEU A 160 -6.96 4.91 -4.43
N ASP A 161 -7.75 5.89 -4.88
CA ASP A 161 -8.42 5.84 -6.17
C ASP A 161 -7.81 6.91 -7.10
N PHE A 162 -7.01 6.44 -8.06
CA PHE A 162 -6.34 7.29 -9.04
C PHE A 162 -7.18 7.60 -10.28
N SER A 163 -8.43 7.13 -10.33
CA SER A 163 -9.31 7.36 -11.49
C SER A 163 -9.72 8.82 -11.62
N ASN A 164 -9.88 9.53 -10.49
CA ASN A 164 -10.39 10.90 -10.45
C ASN A 164 -9.41 11.90 -9.81
N ILE A 165 -8.55 11.44 -8.90
CA ILE A 165 -7.64 12.30 -8.13
C ILE A 165 -6.20 11.88 -8.45
N PRO A 166 -5.41 12.72 -9.16
CA PRO A 166 -4.06 12.35 -9.57
C PRO A 166 -3.04 12.52 -8.43
N LEU A 167 -3.37 13.17 -7.33
CA LEU A 167 -2.47 13.36 -6.18
C LEU A 167 -3.06 12.77 -4.90
N SER A 168 -2.39 11.75 -4.37
CA SER A 168 -2.69 11.19 -3.05
C SER A 168 -1.47 11.26 -2.14
N VAL A 169 -1.63 11.90 -0.98
CA VAL A 169 -0.57 12.04 0.01
C VAL A 169 -0.99 11.32 1.28
N ILE A 170 -0.07 10.59 1.89
CA ILE A 170 -0.31 9.81 3.09
C ILE A 170 0.61 10.33 4.19
N ASN A 171 0.03 10.82 5.28
CA ASN A 171 0.79 11.18 6.46
C ASN A 171 1.22 9.92 7.21
N MET A 172 2.52 9.68 7.30
CA MET A 172 3.08 8.47 7.93
C MET A 172 3.36 8.62 9.43
N ASP A 173 3.10 9.77 10.04
CA ASP A 173 3.48 10.04 11.43
C ASP A 173 2.76 9.12 12.44
N ALA A 174 1.52 8.77 12.17
CA ALA A 174 0.76 7.84 13.01
C ALA A 174 1.28 6.40 12.97
N PHE A 175 1.97 6.01 11.88
CA PHE A 175 2.48 4.65 11.68
C PHE A 175 3.99 4.54 11.98
N ALA A 176 4.64 5.65 12.30
CA ALA A 176 6.09 5.76 12.40
C ALA A 176 6.75 4.74 13.34
N ASN A 177 6.02 4.32 14.37
CA ASN A 177 6.49 3.40 15.41
C ASN A 177 6.11 1.94 15.14
N ASP A 178 5.21 1.66 14.17
CA ASP A 178 4.82 0.29 13.79
C ASP A 178 5.50 -0.08 12.46
N LYS A 179 6.73 -0.61 12.57
CA LYS A 179 7.52 -1.03 11.40
C LYS A 179 6.82 -2.09 10.54
N LYS A 180 6.01 -2.95 11.16
CA LYS A 180 5.33 -4.04 10.45
C LYS A 180 4.16 -3.50 9.64
N LEU A 181 3.35 -2.62 10.23
CA LEU A 181 2.29 -1.91 9.52
C LEU A 181 2.86 -1.05 8.38
N MET A 182 3.94 -0.30 8.63
CA MET A 182 4.65 0.46 7.59
C MET A 182 5.08 -0.42 6.42
N GLY A 183 5.61 -1.61 6.70
CA GLY A 183 6.01 -2.58 5.69
C GLY A 183 4.82 -3.07 4.87
N LEU A 184 3.72 -3.45 5.52
CA LEU A 184 2.48 -3.90 4.87
C LEU A 184 1.89 -2.81 3.96
N ILE A 185 1.85 -1.56 4.44
CA ILE A 185 1.38 -0.42 3.66
C ILE A 185 2.30 -0.22 2.45
N ALA A 186 3.61 -0.12 2.65
CA ALA A 186 4.56 0.10 1.56
C ALA A 186 4.49 -1.01 0.49
N MET A 187 4.43 -2.28 0.90
CA MET A 187 4.27 -3.42 -0.03
C MET A 187 3.03 -3.26 -0.90
N TYR A 188 1.90 -2.91 -0.29
CA TYR A 188 0.65 -2.72 -1.03
C TYR A 188 0.70 -1.52 -1.97
N LEU A 189 1.19 -0.36 -1.49
CA LEU A 189 1.31 0.85 -2.31
C LEU A 189 2.15 0.60 -3.57
N PHE A 190 3.30 -0.05 -3.40
CA PHE A 190 4.16 -0.38 -4.53
C PHE A 190 3.44 -1.32 -5.49
N HIS A 191 2.89 -2.41 -4.99
CA HIS A 191 2.20 -3.39 -5.84
C HIS A 191 1.06 -2.74 -6.64
N LYS A 192 0.19 -1.98 -5.96
CA LYS A 192 -0.92 -1.27 -6.59
C LYS A 192 -0.43 -0.31 -7.68
N LEU A 193 0.55 0.55 -7.38
CA LEU A 193 1.06 1.51 -8.35
C LEU A 193 1.67 0.86 -9.59
N PHE A 194 2.50 -0.19 -9.40
CA PHE A 194 3.08 -0.92 -10.52
C PHE A 194 2.02 -1.64 -11.36
N PHE A 195 1.03 -2.25 -10.71
CA PHE A 195 -0.06 -2.96 -11.38
C PHE A 195 -0.94 -1.99 -12.19
N GLU A 196 -1.36 -0.88 -11.59
CA GLU A 196 -2.17 0.16 -12.24
C GLU A 196 -1.42 0.79 -13.43
N ALA A 197 -0.13 1.09 -13.26
CA ALA A 197 0.69 1.66 -14.32
C ALA A 197 0.82 0.72 -15.53
N LYS A 198 0.95 -0.59 -15.26
CA LYS A 198 1.00 -1.64 -16.28
C LYS A 198 -0.34 -1.82 -17.00
N GLU A 199 -1.45 -1.91 -16.26
CA GLU A 199 -2.79 -2.14 -16.85
C GLU A 199 -3.30 -0.93 -17.65
N HIS A 200 -3.02 0.29 -17.19
CA HIS A 200 -3.52 1.52 -17.81
C HIS A 200 -2.51 2.23 -18.71
N ASN A 201 -1.27 1.72 -18.79
CA ASN A 201 -0.15 2.36 -19.50
C ASN A 201 0.02 3.84 -19.09
N LYS A 202 -0.18 4.13 -17.80
CA LYS A 202 -0.13 5.47 -17.21
C LYS A 202 1.08 5.57 -16.28
N PRO A 203 1.96 6.58 -16.44
CA PRO A 203 3.10 6.75 -15.55
C PRO A 203 2.65 7.12 -14.13
N PHE A 204 3.49 6.82 -13.15
CA PHE A 204 3.27 7.22 -11.75
C PHE A 204 4.52 7.84 -11.13
N PHE A 205 4.32 8.66 -10.10
CA PHE A 205 5.39 9.18 -9.26
C PHE A 205 5.14 8.72 -7.83
N TYR A 206 6.15 8.08 -7.23
CA TYR A 206 6.12 7.70 -5.83
C TYR A 206 7.23 8.40 -5.07
N SER A 207 6.89 9.11 -4.00
CA SER A 207 7.85 9.77 -3.11
C SER A 207 7.76 9.23 -1.69
N LEU A 208 8.89 8.84 -1.11
CA LEU A 208 9.02 8.41 0.28
C LEU A 208 9.88 9.41 1.05
N MET A 209 9.26 10.22 1.93
CA MET A 209 9.97 11.18 2.76
C MET A 209 10.38 10.58 4.11
N LYS A 210 11.67 10.64 4.41
CA LYS A 210 12.23 10.42 5.76
C LYS A 210 12.97 11.68 6.21
N LEU A 211 13.17 11.81 7.53
CA LEU A 211 13.82 12.98 8.17
C LEU A 211 15.10 13.48 7.45
N LYS A 212 15.95 12.56 6.99
CA LYS A 212 17.25 12.89 6.35
C LYS A 212 17.33 12.60 4.85
N THR A 213 16.41 11.79 4.32
CA THR A 213 16.51 11.24 2.96
C THR A 213 15.11 11.15 2.36
N THR A 214 14.97 11.50 1.09
CA THR A 214 13.76 11.24 0.30
C THR A 214 14.12 10.36 -0.89
N LEU A 215 13.36 9.30 -1.12
CA LEU A 215 13.49 8.44 -2.28
C LEU A 215 12.30 8.70 -3.21
N CYS A 216 12.58 9.02 -4.46
CA CYS A 216 11.60 9.22 -5.50
C CYS A 216 11.75 8.14 -6.57
N ILE A 217 10.62 7.63 -7.03
CA ILE A 217 10.52 6.63 -8.09
C ILE A 217 9.61 7.24 -9.16
N LEU A 218 10.17 7.41 -10.35
CA LEU A 218 9.55 7.92 -11.58
C LEU A 218 9.46 6.78 -12.59
#